data_AF-V9KX40-F1
#
_entry.id   AF-V9KX40-F1
#
_cell.length_a   1.000
_cell.length_b   1.000
_cell.length_c   1.000
_cell.angle_alpha   90.00
_cell.angle_beta   90.00
_cell.angle_gamma   90.00
#
_symmetry.space_group_name_H-M   'P 1'
#
loop_
_entity.id
_entity.type
_entity.pdbx_description
1 polymer ?
#
loop_
_entity_poly.entity_id
_entity_poly.type
_entity_poly.pdbx_seq_one_letter_code
_entity_poly.pdbx_strand_id
1 'polypeptide(L)'
;LPPPAPPEMPVMKEIIHCKACTLFPPNPNLPPPATRDRPPGCKTVFVGGLPENAAEEIIREVFEQCGDITAIRKSKKNFCHIRFAEEFMVDKAIYLSGYRMRLGSSTDKKDTGRLHVDFAQARDDFYEWECKQRTLAREERHRRKIEEEKFRPPSPAPIVHYSEHEASLMAEKLKDETKFDEAIVVLLTWFERGEVTRRSANNFYSMIQSANSHTRRLMGEKVSHEEAMEQAKEQFKSALSGILSEFEQIVAVFKAASKQKAWDHFSKAQRKNIDIWRKQAEEIRNAHSEELMGIRREEEMEMSDEDYEESPNKKGKVDEFALAAQAHALKEENDSLRWQLDAYRNEVELLKQEQGKLYRTEEDHTKDQQLRFLQQAMQGMQQQLLSLQEECRKKELELERVKDEKSQVQSLLTVLKEKLNYRNNETNGTDTHRNDTNGFSLSVGAQDTHTNEGRASIISLKTEKEALLVGIIATFLHV
;
A
#
# COMPACT_ATOMS: atom_id res chain seq x y z
N LEU A 1 -20.26 11.78 21.30
CA LEU A 1 -20.58 13.15 21.74
C LEU A 1 -19.59 14.08 21.06
N PRO A 2 -20.02 15.11 20.32
CA PRO A 2 -19.10 16.12 19.83
C PRO A 2 -18.53 16.90 21.02
N PRO A 3 -17.28 17.39 20.97
CA PRO A 3 -16.69 18.13 22.06
C PRO A 3 -17.48 19.43 22.30
N PRO A 4 -17.61 19.89 23.56
CA PRO A 4 -18.31 21.13 23.87
C PRO A 4 -17.57 22.29 23.20
N ALA A 5 -18.32 23.15 22.52
CA ALA A 5 -17.78 24.36 21.91
C ALA A 5 -17.09 25.21 22.99
N PRO A 6 -15.91 25.78 22.72
CA PRO A 6 -15.21 26.63 23.67
C PRO A 6 -16.06 27.87 24.02
N PRO A 7 -15.95 28.40 25.25
CA PRO A 7 -16.71 29.58 25.68
C PRO A 7 -16.32 30.78 24.82
N GLU A 8 -17.29 31.35 24.10
CA GLU A 8 -17.12 32.58 23.32
C GLU A 8 -16.63 33.71 24.25
N MET A 9 -15.42 34.21 24.00
CA MET A 9 -14.94 35.43 24.65
C MET A 9 -15.84 36.60 24.21
N PRO A 10 -16.24 37.52 25.12
CA PRO A 10 -17.04 38.68 24.74
C PRO A 10 -16.21 39.60 23.84
N VAL A 11 -16.43 39.50 22.53
CA VAL A 11 -15.82 40.38 21.54
C VAL A 11 -16.40 41.78 21.75
N MET A 12 -15.58 42.72 22.24
CA MET A 12 -15.98 44.13 22.34
C MET A 12 -16.32 44.64 20.93
N LYS A 13 -17.61 44.86 20.68
CA LYS A 13 -18.11 45.45 19.43
C LYS A 13 -17.69 46.93 19.40
N GLU A 14 -16.97 47.36 18.37
CA GLU A 14 -16.49 48.75 18.21
C GLU A 14 -17.54 49.64 17.52
N ILE A 15 -17.40 50.97 17.60
CA ILE A 15 -18.29 51.90 16.89
C ILE A 15 -17.90 51.93 15.41
N ILE A 16 -18.85 51.58 14.53
CA ILE A 16 -18.62 51.57 13.07
C ILE A 16 -19.12 52.90 12.49
N HIS A 17 -18.22 53.64 11.86
CA HIS A 17 -18.52 54.92 11.21
C HIS A 17 -18.65 54.71 9.69
N CYS A 18 -19.83 54.98 9.14
CA CYS A 18 -20.09 55.02 7.69
C CYS A 18 -20.31 56.48 7.25
N LYS A 19 -20.28 56.76 5.94
CA LYS A 19 -20.40 58.12 5.39
C LYS A 19 -21.77 58.73 5.68
N ALA A 20 -22.83 57.93 5.66
CA ALA A 20 -24.20 58.38 5.90
C ALA A 20 -24.80 57.97 7.26
N CYS A 21 -24.13 57.09 8.03
CA CYS A 21 -24.65 56.61 9.31
C CYS A 21 -23.55 56.17 10.29
N THR A 22 -23.88 56.04 11.57
CA THR A 22 -22.98 55.50 12.61
C THR A 22 -23.67 54.36 13.36
N LEU A 23 -22.98 53.23 13.50
CA LEU A 23 -23.45 52.06 14.24
C LEU A 23 -22.80 52.00 15.62
N PHE A 24 -23.62 52.10 16.66
CA PHE A 24 -23.17 51.98 18.04
C PHE A 24 -23.34 50.53 18.53
N PRO A 25 -22.33 49.96 19.21
CA PRO A 25 -22.39 48.58 19.68
C PRO A 25 -23.49 48.39 20.75
N PRO A 26 -24.09 47.19 20.84
CA PRO A 26 -25.01 46.87 21.92
C PRO A 26 -24.29 46.87 23.28
N ASN A 27 -25.06 47.12 24.36
CA ASN A 27 -24.54 47.02 25.72
C ASN A 27 -24.04 45.59 25.99
N PRO A 28 -22.78 45.39 26.40
CA PRO A 28 -22.20 44.05 26.64
C PRO A 28 -22.89 43.26 27.77
N ASN A 29 -23.70 43.92 28.61
CA ASN A 29 -24.44 43.27 29.70
C ASN A 29 -25.81 42.69 29.29
N LEU A 30 -26.20 42.80 28.01
CA LEU A 30 -27.45 42.23 27.49
C LEU A 30 -27.17 40.92 26.75
N PRO A 31 -28.05 39.90 26.87
CA PRO A 31 -27.88 38.65 26.13
C PRO A 31 -27.83 38.92 24.61
N PRO A 32 -26.99 38.17 23.86
CA PRO A 32 -26.95 38.26 22.41
C PRO A 32 -28.36 38.09 21.81
N PRO A 33 -28.71 38.84 20.75
CA PRO A 33 -29.98 38.62 20.06
C PRO A 33 -30.10 37.15 19.63
N ALA A 34 -31.27 36.54 19.84
CA ALA A 34 -31.52 35.17 19.39
C ALA A 34 -31.38 35.10 17.86
N THR A 35 -30.52 34.20 17.38
CA THR A 35 -30.36 33.86 15.96
C THR A 35 -31.02 32.51 15.69
N ARG A 36 -31.60 32.36 14.51
CA ARG A 36 -32.18 31.08 14.06
C ARG A 36 -31.09 30.09 13.67
N ASP A 37 -31.45 28.81 13.57
CA ASP A 37 -30.57 27.80 12.97
C ASP A 37 -30.30 28.13 11.51
N ARG A 38 -29.02 28.07 11.12
CA ARG A 38 -28.56 28.39 9.77
C ARG A 38 -29.17 27.42 8.73
N PRO A 39 -29.96 27.91 7.75
CA PRO A 39 -30.47 27.07 6.68
C PRO A 39 -29.32 26.55 5.78
N PRO A 40 -29.44 25.35 5.17
CA PRO A 40 -28.44 24.84 4.22
C PRO A 40 -28.26 25.79 3.03
N GLY A 41 -27.01 26.13 2.72
CA GLY A 41 -26.68 27.04 1.61
C GLY A 41 -27.06 28.50 1.83
N CYS A 42 -27.37 28.91 3.07
CA CYS A 42 -27.82 30.27 3.37
C CYS A 42 -26.76 31.31 2.96
N LYS A 43 -27.13 32.12 1.96
CA LYS A 43 -26.39 33.32 1.50
C LYS A 43 -27.17 34.61 1.77
N THR A 44 -28.43 34.49 2.18
CA THR A 44 -29.32 35.61 2.42
C THR A 44 -29.51 35.86 3.92
N VAL A 45 -29.33 37.11 4.34
CA VAL A 45 -29.66 37.57 5.70
C VAL A 45 -30.96 38.36 5.71
N PHE A 46 -31.69 38.26 6.81
CA PHE A 46 -32.78 39.15 7.18
C PHE A 46 -32.21 40.28 8.05
N VAL A 47 -32.52 41.52 7.73
CA VAL A 47 -32.14 42.69 8.52
C VAL A 47 -33.41 43.43 8.92
N GLY A 48 -33.75 43.42 10.21
CA GLY A 48 -34.86 44.15 10.81
C GLY A 48 -34.41 45.34 11.65
N GLY A 49 -35.36 46.20 12.00
CA GLY A 49 -35.13 47.35 12.89
C GLY A 49 -34.36 48.50 12.24
N LEU A 50 -34.47 48.61 10.91
CA LEU A 50 -33.94 49.73 10.14
C LEU A 50 -34.74 51.01 10.48
N PRO A 51 -34.09 52.19 10.54
CA PRO A 51 -34.76 53.48 10.57
C PRO A 51 -35.70 53.67 9.37
N GLU A 52 -36.80 54.38 9.56
CA GLU A 52 -37.81 54.62 8.52
C GLU A 52 -37.22 55.35 7.30
N ASN A 53 -36.28 56.28 7.56
CA ASN A 53 -35.59 57.07 6.54
C ASN A 53 -34.33 56.39 5.97
N ALA A 54 -34.01 55.15 6.32
CA ALA A 54 -32.81 54.47 5.83
C ALA A 54 -32.99 54.06 4.35
N ALA A 55 -32.34 54.76 3.42
CA ALA A 55 -32.35 54.44 1.99
C ALA A 55 -31.56 53.15 1.67
N GLU A 56 -31.80 52.54 0.51
CA GLU A 56 -31.11 51.29 0.11
C GLU A 56 -29.59 51.48 0.02
N GLU A 57 -29.15 52.67 -0.38
CA GLU A 57 -27.75 53.06 -0.52
C GLU A 57 -27.01 53.03 0.82
N ILE A 58 -27.68 53.46 1.90
CA ILE A 58 -27.12 53.45 3.26
C ILE A 58 -26.99 52.01 3.78
N ILE A 59 -27.99 51.17 3.48
CA ILE A 59 -27.98 49.75 3.85
C ILE A 59 -26.86 49.03 3.09
N ARG A 60 -26.72 49.30 1.80
CA ARG A 60 -25.63 48.77 0.97
C ARG A 60 -24.28 49.15 1.56
N GLU A 61 -24.05 50.43 1.86
CA GLU A 61 -22.79 50.92 2.41
C GLU A 61 -22.37 50.18 3.70
N VAL A 62 -23.33 49.93 4.60
CA VAL A 62 -23.08 49.20 5.85
C VAL A 62 -22.75 47.73 5.60
N PHE A 63 -23.55 47.04 4.80
CA PHE A 63 -23.43 45.58 4.63
C PHE A 63 -22.40 45.16 3.57
N GLU A 64 -21.98 46.07 2.70
CA GLU A 64 -20.90 45.83 1.73
C GLU A 64 -19.54 45.66 2.43
N GLN A 65 -19.36 46.25 3.62
CA GLN A 65 -18.19 45.99 4.47
C GLN A 65 -18.14 44.53 4.96
N CYS A 66 -19.27 43.82 4.99
CA CYS A 66 -19.33 42.42 5.39
C CYS A 66 -19.04 41.46 4.22
N GLY A 67 -19.27 41.87 2.98
CA GLY A 67 -19.00 41.07 1.78
C GLY A 67 -19.76 41.55 0.55
N ASP A 68 -19.52 40.88 -0.58
CA ASP A 68 -20.09 41.24 -1.87
C ASP A 68 -21.60 40.96 -1.92
N ILE A 69 -22.39 42.02 -2.09
CA ILE A 69 -23.85 41.96 -2.12
C ILE A 69 -24.34 41.68 -3.54
N THR A 70 -25.01 40.56 -3.72
CA THR A 70 -25.67 40.14 -4.98
C THR A 70 -27.01 40.84 -5.18
N ALA A 71 -27.83 40.95 -4.12
CA ALA A 71 -29.15 41.58 -4.20
C ALA A 71 -29.62 42.12 -2.85
N ILE A 72 -30.32 43.27 -2.87
CA ILE A 72 -31.00 43.84 -1.70
C ILE A 72 -32.50 43.92 -2.01
N ARG A 73 -33.35 43.44 -1.09
CA ARG A 73 -34.81 43.52 -1.21
C ARG A 73 -35.37 44.21 0.04
N LYS A 74 -35.63 45.52 -0.06
CA LYS A 74 -36.22 46.31 1.03
C LYS A 74 -37.75 46.18 1.06
N SER A 75 -38.30 45.97 2.26
CA SER A 75 -39.75 45.91 2.50
C SER A 75 -40.29 47.24 3.04
N LYS A 76 -41.60 47.45 2.91
CA LYS A 76 -42.32 48.60 3.47
C LYS A 76 -42.41 48.60 5.00
N LYS A 77 -42.03 47.49 5.66
CA LYS A 77 -42.09 47.31 7.13
C LYS A 77 -40.71 47.39 7.79
N ASN A 78 -39.85 48.31 7.34
CA ASN A 78 -38.53 48.59 7.93
C ASN A 78 -37.62 47.35 8.13
N PHE A 79 -37.71 46.38 7.21
CA PHE A 79 -36.80 45.25 7.11
C PHE A 79 -36.31 45.07 5.68
N CYS A 80 -35.15 44.44 5.50
CA CYS A 80 -34.65 44.06 4.18
C CYS A 80 -34.09 42.63 4.20
N HIS A 81 -34.02 42.03 3.01
CA HIS A 81 -33.26 40.81 2.78
C HIS A 81 -32.05 41.14 1.92
N ILE A 82 -30.86 40.73 2.34
CA ILE A 82 -29.61 40.97 1.63
C ILE A 82 -29.02 39.62 1.27
N ARG A 83 -28.81 39.38 -0.02
CA ARG A 83 -28.17 38.17 -0.54
C ARG A 83 -26.71 38.47 -0.86
N PHE A 84 -25.80 37.70 -0.29
CA PHE A 84 -24.36 37.77 -0.56
C PHE A 84 -23.93 36.80 -1.66
N ALA A 85 -22.73 36.97 -2.19
CA ALA A 85 -22.15 36.06 -3.19
C ALA A 85 -21.84 34.68 -2.58
N GLU A 86 -21.27 34.69 -1.36
CA GLU A 86 -20.75 33.49 -0.68
C GLU A 86 -21.38 33.27 0.70
N GLU A 87 -21.41 32.01 1.13
CA GLU A 87 -22.04 31.60 2.41
C GLU A 87 -21.34 32.22 3.62
N PHE A 88 -20.00 32.25 3.66
CA PHE A 88 -19.23 32.76 4.80
C PHE A 88 -19.40 34.29 5.05
N MET A 89 -19.88 35.05 4.06
CA MET A 89 -20.12 36.50 4.20
C MET A 89 -21.32 36.79 5.11
N VAL A 90 -22.28 35.85 5.17
CA VAL A 90 -23.45 35.89 6.05
C VAL A 90 -23.02 35.96 7.52
N ASP A 91 -21.99 35.21 7.90
CA ASP A 91 -21.52 35.15 9.30
C ASP A 91 -21.03 36.53 9.78
N LYS A 92 -20.37 37.30 8.90
CA LYS A 92 -19.95 38.68 9.19
C LYS A 92 -21.14 39.64 9.32
N ALA A 93 -22.18 39.46 8.51
CA ALA A 93 -23.40 40.27 8.60
C ALA A 93 -24.19 39.99 9.89
N ILE A 94 -24.26 38.72 10.32
CA ILE A 94 -24.90 38.33 11.60
C ILE A 94 -24.23 39.03 12.79
N TYR A 95 -22.91 39.26 12.74
CA TYR A 95 -22.18 40.00 13.78
C TYR A 95 -22.71 41.42 14.00
N LEU A 96 -23.28 42.06 12.97
CA LEU A 96 -23.90 43.39 13.07
C LEU A 96 -25.27 43.37 13.78
N SER A 97 -25.78 42.20 14.15
CA SER A 97 -27.01 42.08 14.95
C SER A 97 -26.82 42.73 16.33
N GLY A 98 -27.78 43.57 16.71
CA GLY A 98 -27.83 44.30 17.97
C GLY A 98 -27.24 45.72 17.94
N TYR A 99 -26.55 46.12 16.86
CA TYR A 99 -26.04 47.48 16.71
C TYR A 99 -27.17 48.51 16.59
N ARG A 100 -26.96 49.70 17.15
CA ARG A 100 -27.88 50.83 17.01
C ARG A 100 -27.41 51.72 15.87
N MET A 101 -28.19 51.80 14.80
CA MET A 101 -27.93 52.66 13.65
C MET A 101 -28.53 54.05 13.88
N ARG A 102 -27.74 55.10 13.62
CA ARG A 102 -28.16 56.51 13.57
C ARG A 102 -27.81 57.09 12.20
N LEU A 103 -28.79 57.71 11.53
CA LEU A 103 -28.60 58.39 10.25
C LEU A 103 -28.13 59.84 10.47
N GLY A 104 -26.99 60.21 9.87
CA GLY A 104 -26.40 61.55 10.01
C GLY A 104 -26.23 62.03 11.46
N SER A 105 -26.54 63.30 11.73
CA SER A 105 -26.51 63.90 13.08
C SER A 105 -27.90 63.98 13.75
N SER A 106 -28.94 63.43 13.11
CA SER A 106 -30.31 63.50 13.64
C SER A 106 -30.47 62.57 14.86
N THR A 107 -31.21 63.04 15.87
CA THR A 107 -31.55 62.27 17.06
C THR A 107 -33.01 61.81 17.08
N ASP A 108 -33.74 62.08 16.00
CA ASP A 108 -35.15 61.74 15.89
C ASP A 108 -35.40 60.23 15.87
N LYS A 109 -36.56 59.83 16.40
CA LYS A 109 -36.97 58.42 16.46
C LYS A 109 -37.09 57.77 15.07
N LYS A 110 -37.26 58.57 14.01
CA LYS A 110 -37.36 58.10 12.62
C LYS A 110 -36.00 57.83 11.96
N ASP A 111 -34.94 58.42 12.52
CA ASP A 111 -33.56 58.35 12.03
C ASP A 111 -32.67 57.43 12.87
N THR A 112 -33.24 56.78 13.90
CA THR A 112 -32.53 55.81 14.74
C THR A 112 -33.26 54.47 14.80
N GLY A 113 -32.51 53.38 14.71
CA GLY A 113 -33.04 52.01 14.71
C GLY A 113 -32.06 51.02 15.34
N ARG A 114 -32.56 49.90 15.86
CA ARG A 114 -31.71 48.81 16.38
C ARG A 114 -31.72 47.67 15.38
N LEU A 115 -30.58 47.43 14.76
CA LEU A 115 -30.40 46.38 13.78
C LEU A 115 -30.59 45.01 14.43
N HIS A 116 -31.38 44.17 13.78
CA HIS A 116 -31.47 42.75 14.05
C HIS A 116 -31.17 42.01 12.77
N VAL A 117 -29.99 41.39 12.71
CA VAL A 117 -29.56 40.57 11.58
C VAL A 117 -29.72 39.11 11.96
N ASP A 118 -30.38 38.34 11.12
CA ASP A 118 -30.64 36.91 11.32
C ASP A 118 -30.59 36.16 9.98
N PHE A 119 -30.47 34.83 10.02
CA PHE A 119 -30.47 34.02 8.82
C PHE A 119 -31.83 34.07 8.12
N ALA A 120 -31.81 34.27 6.80
CA ALA A 120 -33.02 34.18 5.99
C ALA A 120 -33.08 32.84 5.25
N GLN A 121 -34.27 32.25 5.24
CA GLN A 121 -34.55 31.08 4.43
C GLN A 121 -34.98 31.54 3.03
N ALA A 122 -34.02 31.71 2.13
CA ALA A 122 -34.29 32.02 0.73
C ALA A 122 -34.45 30.74 -0.08
N ARG A 123 -35.46 30.72 -0.97
CA ARG A 123 -35.73 29.56 -1.86
C ARG A 123 -34.58 29.32 -2.84
N ASP A 124 -34.00 30.39 -3.36
CA ASP A 124 -32.91 30.33 -4.35
C ASP A 124 -31.64 29.73 -3.73
N ASP A 125 -31.31 30.14 -2.51
CA ASP A 125 -30.17 29.61 -1.74
C ASP A 125 -30.30 28.10 -1.49
N PHE A 126 -31.51 27.67 -1.08
CA PHE A 126 -31.79 26.24 -0.86
C PHE A 126 -31.69 25.44 -2.17
N TYR A 127 -32.22 25.97 -3.28
CA TYR A 127 -32.16 25.32 -4.58
C TYR A 127 -30.72 25.16 -5.11
N GLU A 128 -29.88 26.19 -4.96
CA GLU A 128 -28.46 26.14 -5.31
C GLU A 128 -27.72 25.07 -4.51
N TRP A 129 -28.00 24.99 -3.20
CA TRP A 129 -27.44 23.95 -2.34
C TRP A 129 -27.87 22.54 -2.76
N GLU A 130 -29.16 22.32 -3.04
CA GLU A 130 -29.66 21.02 -3.51
C GLU A 130 -29.05 20.61 -4.86
N CYS A 131 -28.84 21.56 -5.77
CA CYS A 131 -28.12 21.33 -7.03
C CYS A 131 -26.69 20.88 -6.76
N LYS A 132 -25.95 21.60 -5.89
CA LYS A 132 -24.57 21.27 -5.52
C LYS A 132 -24.47 19.88 -4.87
N GLN A 133 -25.39 19.53 -3.96
CA GLN A 133 -25.45 18.20 -3.35
C GLN A 133 -25.70 17.10 -4.38
N ARG A 134 -26.61 17.31 -5.33
CA ARG A 134 -26.86 16.33 -6.41
C ARG A 134 -25.65 16.14 -7.32
N THR A 135 -24.87 17.19 -7.58
CA THR A 135 -23.63 17.08 -8.36
C THR A 135 -22.57 16.26 -7.61
N LEU A 136 -22.32 16.58 -6.34
CA LEU A 136 -21.37 15.83 -5.50
C LEU A 136 -21.76 14.35 -5.40
N ALA A 137 -23.04 14.04 -5.21
CA ALA A 137 -23.52 12.65 -5.15
C ALA A 137 -23.34 11.89 -6.47
N ARG A 138 -23.41 12.56 -7.62
CA ARG A 138 -23.13 11.93 -8.94
C ARG A 138 -21.65 11.65 -9.09
N GLU A 139 -20.81 12.61 -8.72
CA GLU A 139 -19.36 12.49 -8.78
C GLU A 139 -18.85 11.37 -7.86
N GLU A 140 -19.41 11.26 -6.65
CA GLU A 140 -19.10 10.17 -5.73
C GLU A 140 -19.47 8.80 -6.30
N ARG A 141 -20.67 8.66 -6.91
CA ARG A 141 -21.06 7.42 -7.60
C ARG A 141 -20.15 7.11 -8.78
N HIS A 142 -19.73 8.12 -9.54
CA HIS A 142 -18.83 7.95 -10.67
C HIS A 142 -17.45 7.49 -10.20
N ARG A 143 -16.90 8.13 -9.16
CA ARG A 143 -15.64 7.75 -8.52
C ARG A 143 -15.67 6.32 -8.01
N ARG A 144 -16.74 5.95 -7.29
CA ARG A 144 -16.95 4.59 -6.78
C ARG A 144 -17.07 3.56 -7.91
N LYS A 145 -17.79 3.88 -8.99
CA LYS A 145 -17.91 3.01 -10.15
C LYS A 145 -16.56 2.76 -10.83
N ILE A 146 -15.74 3.81 -11.01
CA ILE A 146 -14.40 3.68 -11.58
C ILE A 146 -13.50 2.81 -10.68
N GLU A 147 -13.59 2.99 -9.37
CA GLU A 147 -12.83 2.19 -8.41
C GLU A 147 -13.26 0.72 -8.42
N GLU A 148 -14.57 0.44 -8.44
CA GLU A 148 -15.11 -0.92 -8.63
C GLU A 148 -14.70 -1.52 -9.99
N GLU A 149 -14.67 -0.74 -11.07
CA GLU A 149 -14.23 -1.18 -12.40
C GLU A 149 -12.73 -1.56 -12.44
N LYS A 150 -11.87 -0.94 -11.64
CA LYS A 150 -10.44 -1.31 -11.55
C LYS A 150 -10.20 -2.71 -10.98
N PHE A 151 -11.10 -3.18 -10.11
CA PHE A 151 -11.01 -4.52 -9.50
C PHE A 151 -11.78 -5.58 -10.28
N ARG A 152 -12.49 -5.19 -11.34
CA ARG A 152 -13.12 -6.15 -12.24
C ARG A 152 -12.02 -6.82 -13.07
N PRO A 153 -11.99 -8.16 -13.18
CA PRO A 153 -11.09 -8.81 -14.12
C PRO A 153 -11.31 -8.22 -15.51
N PRO A 154 -10.24 -7.95 -16.29
CA PRO A 154 -10.38 -7.45 -17.64
C PRO A 154 -11.35 -8.37 -18.40
N SER A 155 -12.32 -7.77 -19.10
CA SER A 155 -13.22 -8.52 -19.96
C SER A 155 -12.38 -9.48 -20.82
N PRO A 156 -12.76 -10.76 -20.94
CA PRO A 156 -12.04 -11.70 -21.79
C PRO A 156 -11.82 -11.08 -23.16
N ALA A 157 -10.60 -11.22 -23.69
CA ALA A 157 -10.23 -10.63 -24.97
C ALA A 157 -11.29 -10.95 -26.04
N PRO A 158 -11.63 -10.01 -26.93
CA PRO A 158 -12.61 -10.25 -27.99
C PRO A 158 -12.26 -11.54 -28.72
N ILE A 159 -13.16 -12.52 -28.64
CA ILE A 159 -12.88 -13.84 -29.19
C ILE A 159 -12.98 -13.72 -30.71
N VAL A 160 -11.85 -13.90 -31.39
CA VAL A 160 -11.75 -13.84 -32.84
C VAL A 160 -12.71 -14.89 -33.43
N HIS A 161 -13.62 -14.46 -34.28
CA HIS A 161 -14.57 -15.35 -34.96
C HIS A 161 -13.93 -15.95 -36.21
N TYR A 162 -14.36 -17.16 -36.58
CA TYR A 162 -13.88 -17.77 -37.80
C TYR A 162 -14.34 -16.95 -39.01
N SER A 163 -13.38 -16.58 -39.85
CA SER A 163 -13.61 -16.10 -41.21
C SER A 163 -12.50 -16.67 -42.10
N GLU A 164 -12.71 -16.68 -43.42
CA GLU A 164 -11.69 -17.18 -44.36
C GLU A 164 -10.39 -16.36 -44.30
N HIS A 165 -10.51 -15.05 -44.09
CA HIS A 165 -9.38 -14.16 -43.90
C HIS A 165 -8.63 -14.46 -42.59
N GLU A 166 -9.35 -14.54 -41.46
CA GLU A 166 -8.75 -14.86 -40.16
C GLU A 166 -8.12 -16.26 -40.17
N ALA A 167 -8.75 -17.25 -40.81
CA ALA A 167 -8.20 -18.60 -40.94
C ALA A 167 -6.87 -18.61 -41.70
N SER A 168 -6.73 -17.77 -42.72
CA SER A 168 -5.47 -17.64 -43.47
C SER A 168 -4.37 -17.00 -42.63
N LEU A 169 -4.68 -15.93 -41.89
CA LEU A 169 -3.73 -15.31 -40.95
C LEU A 169 -3.32 -16.28 -39.83
N MET A 170 -4.30 -17.02 -39.31
CA MET A 170 -4.09 -18.02 -38.27
C MET A 170 -3.21 -19.18 -38.73
N ALA A 171 -3.38 -19.65 -39.98
CA ALA A 171 -2.53 -20.67 -40.56
C ALA A 171 -1.06 -20.25 -40.67
N GLU A 172 -0.78 -18.97 -40.94
CA GLU A 172 0.59 -18.44 -40.92
C GLU A 172 1.12 -18.27 -39.50
N LYS A 173 0.30 -17.80 -38.55
CA LYS A 173 0.70 -17.73 -37.13
C LYS A 173 1.02 -19.09 -36.54
N LEU A 174 0.31 -20.14 -36.94
CA LEU A 174 0.57 -21.52 -36.51
C LEU A 174 1.87 -22.13 -37.08
N LYS A 175 2.55 -21.43 -37.98
CA LYS A 175 3.90 -21.81 -38.45
C LYS A 175 5.01 -20.99 -37.77
N ASP A 176 4.65 -19.88 -37.12
CA ASP A 176 5.55 -18.98 -36.42
C ASP A 176 5.67 -19.43 -34.95
N GLU A 177 6.84 -19.92 -34.57
CA GLU A 177 7.12 -20.42 -33.21
C GLU A 177 6.84 -19.38 -32.13
N THR A 178 7.14 -18.12 -32.40
CA THR A 178 6.99 -17.03 -31.43
C THR A 178 5.53 -16.69 -31.13
N LYS A 179 4.61 -17.10 -32.02
CA LYS A 179 3.17 -16.81 -31.92
C LYS A 179 2.32 -18.06 -31.80
N PHE A 180 2.96 -19.24 -31.73
CA PHE A 180 2.27 -20.52 -31.73
C PHE A 180 1.30 -20.65 -30.54
N ASP A 181 1.71 -20.21 -29.35
CA ASP A 181 0.91 -20.31 -28.13
C ASP A 181 -0.37 -19.47 -28.20
N GLU A 182 -0.30 -18.24 -28.72
CA GLU A 182 -1.49 -17.42 -28.94
C GLU A 182 -2.38 -18.03 -30.04
N ALA A 183 -1.75 -18.56 -31.10
CA ALA A 183 -2.45 -19.08 -32.25
C ALA A 183 -3.20 -20.40 -31.94
N ILE A 184 -2.60 -21.29 -31.15
CA ILE A 184 -3.21 -22.57 -30.81
C ILE A 184 -4.43 -22.37 -29.90
N VAL A 185 -4.42 -21.37 -29.02
CA VAL A 185 -5.56 -21.01 -28.16
C VAL A 185 -6.75 -20.54 -29.00
N VAL A 186 -6.51 -19.70 -30.02
CA VAL A 186 -7.59 -19.26 -30.93
C VAL A 186 -8.12 -20.44 -31.75
N LEU A 187 -7.24 -21.33 -32.25
CA LEU A 187 -7.65 -22.53 -32.97
C LEU A 187 -8.52 -23.45 -32.11
N LEU A 188 -8.13 -23.69 -30.85
CA LEU A 188 -8.91 -24.46 -29.87
C LEU A 188 -10.29 -23.83 -29.65
N THR A 189 -10.34 -22.50 -29.48
CA THR A 189 -11.59 -21.77 -29.29
C THR A 189 -12.55 -21.94 -30.48
N TRP A 190 -12.03 -21.97 -31.71
CA TRP A 190 -12.84 -22.25 -32.90
C TRP A 190 -13.39 -23.68 -32.94
N PHE A 191 -12.62 -24.66 -32.46
CA PHE A 191 -13.12 -26.04 -32.32
C PHE A 191 -14.23 -26.15 -31.27
N GLU A 192 -14.03 -25.58 -30.08
CA GLU A 192 -15.01 -25.61 -28.98
C GLU A 192 -16.34 -24.95 -29.33
N ARG A 193 -16.29 -23.90 -30.16
CA ARG A 193 -17.48 -23.20 -30.66
C ARG A 193 -18.20 -23.90 -31.79
N GLY A 194 -17.61 -24.94 -32.38
CA GLY A 194 -18.19 -25.64 -33.53
C GLY A 194 -18.14 -24.84 -34.82
N GLU A 195 -17.14 -23.97 -35.01
CA GLU A 195 -16.91 -23.19 -36.25
C GLU A 195 -16.50 -24.09 -37.44
N VAL A 196 -16.19 -25.35 -37.16
CA VAL A 196 -15.86 -26.37 -38.16
C VAL A 196 -17.13 -26.82 -38.88
N THR A 197 -17.21 -26.49 -40.17
CA THR A 197 -18.30 -26.90 -41.06
C THR A 197 -17.74 -27.78 -42.17
N ARG A 198 -18.62 -28.47 -42.92
CA ARG A 198 -18.18 -29.22 -44.11
C ARG A 198 -17.42 -28.37 -45.14
N ARG A 199 -17.69 -27.05 -45.18
CA ARG A 199 -17.00 -26.13 -46.11
C ARG A 199 -15.63 -25.68 -45.58
N SER A 200 -15.47 -25.54 -44.26
CA SER A 200 -14.22 -25.09 -43.62
C SER A 200 -13.30 -26.24 -43.19
N ALA A 201 -13.77 -27.49 -43.23
CA ALA A 201 -13.05 -28.66 -42.73
C ALA A 201 -11.61 -28.80 -43.27
N ASN A 202 -11.39 -28.53 -44.56
CA ASN A 202 -10.05 -28.61 -45.15
C ASN A 202 -9.10 -27.56 -44.56
N ASN A 203 -9.56 -26.32 -44.34
CA ASN A 203 -8.75 -25.26 -43.73
C ASN A 203 -8.37 -25.61 -42.29
N PHE A 204 -9.33 -26.10 -41.50
CA PHE A 204 -9.07 -26.59 -40.15
C PHE A 204 -8.12 -27.78 -40.13
N TYR A 205 -8.26 -28.72 -41.07
CA TYR A 205 -7.35 -29.84 -41.19
C TYR A 205 -5.91 -29.38 -41.48
N SER A 206 -5.72 -28.42 -42.38
CA SER A 206 -4.39 -27.83 -42.62
C SER A 206 -3.82 -27.09 -41.40
N MET A 207 -4.66 -26.43 -40.61
CA MET A 207 -4.24 -25.83 -39.32
C MET A 207 -3.86 -26.91 -38.29
N ILE A 208 -4.60 -28.02 -38.21
CA ILE A 208 -4.23 -29.18 -37.37
C ILE A 208 -2.89 -29.76 -37.82
N GLN A 209 -2.65 -29.88 -39.14
CA GLN A 209 -1.37 -30.37 -39.66
C GLN A 209 -0.21 -29.46 -39.26
N SER A 210 -0.42 -28.14 -39.30
CA SER A 210 0.55 -27.16 -38.84
C SER A 210 0.83 -27.33 -37.35
N ALA A 211 -0.21 -27.44 -36.51
CA ALA A 211 -0.06 -27.73 -35.08
C ALA A 211 0.68 -29.05 -34.80
N ASN A 212 0.38 -30.13 -35.54
CA ASN A 212 1.07 -31.42 -35.38
C ASN A 212 2.55 -31.36 -35.83
N SER A 213 2.92 -30.43 -36.71
CA SER A 213 4.32 -30.19 -37.04
C SER A 213 5.11 -29.69 -35.82
N HIS A 214 4.50 -28.86 -34.97
CA HIS A 214 5.11 -28.42 -33.72
C HIS A 214 5.36 -29.58 -32.75
N THR A 215 4.48 -30.59 -32.69
CA THR A 215 4.71 -31.80 -31.87
C THR A 215 6.02 -32.50 -32.25
N ARG A 216 6.26 -32.74 -33.55
CA ARG A 216 7.51 -33.38 -34.01
C ARG A 216 8.74 -32.54 -33.69
N ARG A 217 8.64 -31.22 -33.88
CA ARG A 217 9.70 -30.27 -33.55
C ARG A 217 10.01 -30.29 -32.05
N LEU A 218 8.99 -30.21 -31.19
CA LEU A 218 9.14 -30.24 -29.73
C LEU A 218 9.78 -31.56 -29.25
N MET A 219 9.44 -32.68 -29.88
CA MET A 219 10.11 -33.96 -29.61
C MET A 219 11.60 -33.91 -29.99
N GLY A 220 11.94 -33.32 -31.14
CA GLY A 220 13.33 -33.12 -31.54
C GLY A 220 14.10 -32.16 -30.63
N GLU A 221 13.48 -31.06 -30.19
CA GLU A 221 14.05 -30.13 -29.22
C GLU A 221 14.30 -30.80 -27.87
N LYS A 222 13.36 -31.63 -27.40
CA LYS A 222 13.53 -32.43 -26.19
C LYS A 222 14.78 -33.32 -26.30
N VAL A 223 14.90 -34.10 -27.38
CA VAL A 223 16.07 -34.96 -27.61
C VAL A 223 17.37 -34.14 -27.66
N SER A 224 17.35 -32.99 -28.34
CA SER A 224 18.53 -32.11 -28.40
C SER A 224 18.91 -31.55 -27.01
N HIS A 225 17.93 -31.22 -26.16
CA HIS A 225 18.19 -30.79 -24.79
C HIS A 225 18.70 -31.94 -23.90
N GLU A 226 18.19 -33.15 -24.08
CA GLU A 226 18.68 -34.36 -23.40
C GLU A 226 20.14 -34.65 -23.81
N GLU A 227 20.47 -34.60 -25.10
CA GLU A 227 21.84 -34.75 -25.60
C GLU A 227 22.78 -33.68 -25.04
N ALA A 228 22.34 -32.42 -25.00
CA ALA A 228 23.13 -31.32 -24.44
C ALA A 228 23.35 -31.49 -22.93
N MET A 229 22.36 -31.99 -22.20
CA MET A 229 22.47 -32.31 -20.77
C MET A 229 23.51 -33.41 -20.55
N GLU A 230 23.45 -34.49 -21.33
CA GLU A 230 24.39 -35.59 -21.20
C GLU A 230 25.82 -35.17 -21.54
N GLN A 231 26.00 -34.37 -22.60
CA GLN A 231 27.30 -33.78 -22.93
C GLN A 231 27.83 -32.88 -21.80
N ALA A 232 26.97 -32.10 -21.13
CA ALA A 232 27.37 -31.27 -20.01
C ALA A 232 27.77 -32.11 -18.78
N LYS A 233 27.05 -33.19 -18.48
CA LYS A 233 27.42 -34.15 -17.43
C LYS A 233 28.79 -34.76 -17.69
N GLU A 234 29.05 -35.20 -18.92
CA GLU A 234 30.33 -35.81 -19.28
C GLU A 234 31.49 -34.79 -19.22
N GLN A 235 31.26 -33.55 -19.67
CA GLN A 235 32.24 -32.47 -19.51
C GLN A 235 32.56 -32.18 -18.04
N PHE A 236 31.55 -32.17 -17.17
CA PHE A 236 31.74 -32.00 -15.74
C PHE A 236 32.54 -33.15 -15.12
N LYS A 237 32.20 -34.41 -15.44
CA LYS A 237 32.95 -35.59 -15.00
C LYS A 237 34.43 -35.52 -15.42
N SER A 238 34.67 -35.14 -16.67
CA SER A 238 36.02 -34.98 -17.21
C SER A 238 36.81 -33.89 -16.46
N ALA A 239 36.19 -32.73 -16.21
CA ALA A 239 36.80 -31.65 -15.44
C ALA A 239 37.09 -32.07 -13.99
N LEU A 240 36.16 -32.75 -13.32
CA LEU A 240 36.32 -33.25 -11.95
C LEU A 240 37.44 -34.30 -11.85
N SER A 241 37.53 -35.20 -12.84
CA SER A 241 38.64 -36.15 -12.97
C SER A 241 40.00 -35.45 -13.13
N GLY A 242 40.04 -34.35 -13.92
CA GLY A 242 41.22 -33.49 -14.05
C GLY A 242 41.66 -32.87 -12.72
N ILE A 243 40.72 -32.28 -11.97
CA ILE A 243 40.97 -31.70 -10.64
C ILE A 243 41.52 -32.77 -9.67
N LEU A 244 40.93 -33.97 -9.68
CA LEU A 244 41.40 -35.09 -8.85
C LEU A 244 42.84 -35.48 -9.15
N SER A 245 43.21 -35.56 -10.43
CA SER A 245 44.58 -35.85 -10.86
C SER A 245 45.57 -34.79 -10.35
N GLU A 246 45.21 -33.52 -10.40
CA GLU A 246 46.04 -32.44 -9.85
C GLU A 246 46.22 -32.57 -8.33
N PHE A 247 45.14 -32.84 -7.59
CA PHE A 247 45.21 -33.07 -6.15
C PHE A 247 46.05 -34.31 -5.79
N GLU A 248 45.96 -35.39 -6.57
CA GLU A 248 46.81 -36.57 -6.39
C GLU A 248 48.30 -36.24 -6.52
N GLN A 249 48.67 -35.43 -7.51
CA GLN A 249 50.05 -34.96 -7.70
C GLN A 249 50.50 -34.09 -6.52
N ILE A 250 49.67 -33.14 -6.07
CA ILE A 250 49.95 -32.29 -4.92
C ILE A 250 50.17 -33.12 -3.65
N VAL A 251 49.27 -34.08 -3.37
CA VAL A 251 49.39 -35.00 -2.24
C VAL A 251 50.68 -35.84 -2.36
N ALA A 252 51.03 -36.29 -3.56
CA ALA A 252 52.27 -37.04 -3.80
C ALA A 252 53.53 -36.20 -3.48
N VAL A 253 53.54 -34.90 -3.83
CA VAL A 253 54.63 -33.97 -3.46
C VAL A 253 54.74 -33.85 -1.94
N PHE A 254 53.63 -33.64 -1.23
CA PHE A 254 53.66 -33.55 0.23
C PHE A 254 54.11 -34.86 0.89
N LYS A 255 53.68 -36.02 0.37
CA LYS A 255 54.17 -37.33 0.80
C LYS A 255 55.66 -37.49 0.58
N ALA A 256 56.18 -37.05 -0.56
CA ALA A 256 57.61 -37.06 -0.84
C ALA A 256 58.41 -36.13 0.09
N ALA A 257 57.90 -34.91 0.34
CA ALA A 257 58.50 -33.96 1.28
C ALA A 257 58.51 -34.47 2.73
N SER A 258 57.55 -35.33 3.08
CA SER A 258 57.43 -35.97 4.40
C SER A 258 58.38 -37.16 4.60
N LYS A 259 59.12 -37.58 3.56
CA LYS A 259 60.13 -38.66 3.68
C LYS A 259 61.38 -38.15 4.38
N GLN A 260 61.98 -38.96 5.26
CA GLN A 260 63.16 -38.60 6.08
C GLN A 260 64.23 -37.81 5.31
N LYS A 261 64.57 -38.25 4.09
CA LYS A 261 65.58 -37.63 3.21
C LYS A 261 65.34 -36.14 2.93
N ALA A 262 64.09 -35.72 2.77
CA ALA A 262 63.72 -34.32 2.59
C ALA A 262 63.33 -33.66 3.93
N TRP A 263 62.63 -34.42 4.78
CA TRP A 263 62.06 -33.98 6.06
C TRP A 263 63.09 -33.32 6.99
N ASP A 264 64.29 -33.91 7.10
CA ASP A 264 65.32 -33.41 8.01
C ASP A 264 65.88 -32.02 7.63
N HIS A 265 65.73 -31.63 6.36
CA HIS A 265 66.17 -30.33 5.87
C HIS A 265 65.16 -29.20 6.17
N PHE A 266 63.90 -29.54 6.45
CA PHE A 266 62.88 -28.54 6.79
C PHE A 266 62.94 -28.15 8.26
N SER A 267 62.64 -26.89 8.57
CA SER A 267 62.47 -26.42 9.95
C SER A 267 61.22 -27.03 10.61
N LYS A 268 61.16 -27.00 11.94
CA LYS A 268 60.01 -27.48 12.72
C LYS A 268 58.68 -26.81 12.32
N ALA A 269 58.71 -25.51 12.02
CA ALA A 269 57.52 -24.78 11.57
C ALA A 269 57.09 -25.20 10.16
N GLN A 270 58.04 -25.34 9.22
CA GLN A 270 57.75 -25.80 7.86
C GLN A 270 57.16 -27.22 7.84
N ARG A 271 57.72 -28.14 8.64
CA ARG A 271 57.20 -29.50 8.81
C ARG A 271 55.73 -29.51 9.25
N LYS A 272 55.40 -28.71 10.26
CA LYS A 272 54.02 -28.56 10.74
C LYS A 272 53.08 -28.06 9.65
N ASN A 273 53.51 -27.07 8.85
CA ASN A 273 52.71 -26.55 7.74
C ASN A 273 52.52 -27.60 6.63
N ILE A 274 53.57 -28.33 6.24
CA ILE A 274 53.50 -29.40 5.23
C ILE A 274 52.52 -30.50 5.66
N ASP A 275 52.54 -30.90 6.94
CA ASP A 275 51.59 -31.89 7.46
C ASP A 275 50.15 -31.39 7.42
N ILE A 276 49.91 -30.12 7.74
CA ILE A 276 48.58 -29.50 7.68
C ILE A 276 48.08 -29.46 6.24
N TRP A 277 48.89 -28.93 5.32
CA TRP A 277 48.52 -28.85 3.89
C TRP A 277 48.31 -30.23 3.27
N ARG A 278 49.11 -31.23 3.67
CA ARG A 278 48.90 -32.61 3.22
C ARG A 278 47.53 -33.13 3.62
N LYS A 279 47.15 -32.98 4.89
CA LYS A 279 45.84 -33.43 5.39
C LYS A 279 44.69 -32.72 4.68
N GLN A 280 44.77 -31.39 4.54
CA GLN A 280 43.76 -30.61 3.83
C GLN A 280 43.62 -31.03 2.36
N ALA A 281 44.73 -31.24 1.65
CA ALA A 281 44.70 -31.70 0.26
C ALA A 281 44.14 -33.13 0.13
N GLU A 282 44.46 -34.03 1.08
CA GLU A 282 43.89 -35.39 1.12
C GLU A 282 42.39 -35.38 1.39
N GLU A 283 41.91 -34.53 2.30
CA GLU A 283 40.48 -34.35 2.60
C GLU A 283 39.70 -33.86 1.38
N ILE A 284 40.18 -32.79 0.72
CA ILE A 284 39.53 -32.24 -0.49
C ILE A 284 39.52 -33.27 -1.63
N ARG A 285 40.65 -33.95 -1.86
CA ARG A 285 40.73 -35.01 -2.86
C ARG A 285 39.74 -36.13 -2.59
N ASN A 286 39.63 -36.58 -1.34
CA ASN A 286 38.70 -37.65 -0.98
C ASN A 286 37.24 -37.23 -1.21
N ALA A 287 36.89 -35.99 -0.89
CA ALA A 287 35.55 -35.45 -1.13
C ALA A 287 35.21 -35.45 -2.64
N HIS A 288 36.09 -34.92 -3.49
CA HIS A 288 35.89 -34.96 -4.94
C HIS A 288 35.88 -36.38 -5.52
N SER A 289 36.63 -37.31 -4.92
CA SER A 289 36.64 -38.72 -5.33
C SER A 289 35.32 -39.39 -4.97
N GLU A 290 34.72 -39.05 -3.83
CA GLU A 290 33.41 -39.54 -3.43
C GLU A 290 32.30 -38.98 -4.33
N GLU A 291 32.39 -37.70 -4.69
CA GLU A 291 31.49 -37.03 -5.65
C GLU A 291 31.51 -37.74 -7.02
N LEU A 292 32.70 -37.99 -7.59
CA LEU A 292 32.83 -38.70 -8.86
C LEU A 292 32.31 -40.15 -8.78
N MET A 293 32.52 -40.84 -7.65
CA MET A 293 32.00 -42.19 -7.42
C MET A 293 30.50 -42.22 -7.16
N GLY A 294 29.91 -41.12 -6.69
CA GLY A 294 28.47 -40.95 -6.56
C GLY A 294 27.81 -40.87 -7.92
N ILE A 295 28.34 -40.02 -8.81
CA ILE A 295 27.85 -39.84 -10.18
C ILE A 295 27.87 -41.16 -10.96
N ARG A 296 28.96 -41.94 -10.88
CA ARG A 296 29.06 -43.25 -11.53
C ARG A 296 28.02 -44.26 -11.05
N ARG A 297 27.69 -44.26 -9.75
CA ARG A 297 26.69 -45.17 -9.18
C ARG A 297 25.28 -44.82 -9.63
N GLU A 298 24.98 -43.53 -9.78
CA GLU A 298 23.70 -43.04 -10.30
C GLU A 298 23.52 -43.48 -11.76
N GLU A 299 24.55 -43.35 -12.59
CA GLU A 299 24.54 -43.79 -14.00
C GLU A 299 24.40 -45.31 -14.17
N GLU A 300 25.05 -46.12 -13.32
CA GLU A 300 24.90 -47.58 -13.34
C GLU A 300 23.46 -48.03 -13.04
N MET A 301 22.70 -47.24 -12.27
CA MET A 301 21.30 -47.52 -11.95
C MET A 301 20.33 -47.09 -13.07
N GLU A 302 20.69 -46.10 -13.89
CA GLU A 302 19.87 -45.60 -15.00
C GLU A 302 19.90 -46.51 -16.25
N MET A 303 20.92 -47.37 -16.38
CA MET A 303 21.14 -48.24 -17.56
C MET A 303 20.44 -49.62 -17.49
N SER A 304 19.76 -49.96 -16.38
CA SER A 304 19.25 -51.32 -16.13
C SER A 304 17.85 -51.60 -16.71
N ASP A 305 17.16 -50.62 -17.30
CA ASP A 305 15.74 -50.74 -17.71
C ASP A 305 15.52 -51.03 -19.22
N GLU A 306 16.57 -51.18 -20.03
CA GLU A 306 16.45 -51.23 -21.51
C GLU A 306 16.47 -52.64 -22.17
N ASP A 307 16.39 -53.75 -21.42
CA ASP A 307 16.59 -55.10 -22.00
C ASP A 307 15.42 -56.09 -21.81
N TYR A 308 14.17 -55.77 -22.18
CA TYR A 308 13.13 -56.82 -22.39
C TYR A 308 12.04 -56.44 -23.40
N GLU A 309 12.28 -56.63 -24.70
CA GLU A 309 11.21 -56.82 -25.69
C GLU A 309 11.67 -57.80 -26.81
N GLU A 310 11.43 -59.10 -26.63
CA GLU A 310 11.51 -60.08 -27.73
C GLU A 310 10.18 -60.85 -27.86
N SER A 311 9.46 -60.56 -28.95
CA SER A 311 8.20 -61.21 -29.34
C SER A 311 8.41 -62.62 -29.89
N PRO A 312 7.69 -63.66 -29.43
CA PRO A 312 7.80 -65.00 -29.99
C PRO A 312 6.64 -65.36 -30.93
N ASN A 313 6.97 -65.94 -32.08
CA ASN A 313 5.99 -66.59 -32.94
C ASN A 313 6.58 -67.87 -33.55
N LYS A 314 6.12 -69.05 -33.09
CA LYS A 314 5.80 -70.25 -33.88
C LYS A 314 5.47 -71.47 -33.00
N LYS A 315 4.30 -72.06 -33.25
CA LYS A 315 3.79 -73.32 -32.69
C LYS A 315 4.41 -74.55 -33.36
N GLY A 316 4.56 -75.65 -32.61
CA GLY A 316 4.69 -77.01 -33.15
C GLY A 316 4.70 -78.13 -32.09
N LYS A 317 3.53 -78.78 -31.94
CA LYS A 317 3.23 -80.09 -31.28
C LYS A 317 3.72 -80.30 -29.84
N VAL A 318 2.75 -80.30 -28.92
CA VAL A 318 2.96 -80.34 -27.49
C VAL A 318 2.80 -81.76 -26.96
N ASP A 319 3.87 -82.29 -26.36
CA ASP A 319 3.85 -83.46 -25.48
C ASP A 319 3.00 -83.12 -24.23
N GLU A 320 2.15 -84.05 -23.79
CA GLU A 320 1.28 -83.88 -22.61
C GLU A 320 2.06 -83.49 -21.34
N PHE A 321 3.35 -83.87 -21.27
CA PHE A 321 4.30 -83.45 -20.24
C PHE A 321 4.79 -82.01 -20.40
N ALA A 322 4.99 -81.54 -21.64
CA ALA A 322 5.33 -80.15 -21.95
C ALA A 322 4.13 -79.20 -21.71
N LEU A 323 2.90 -79.68 -21.94
CA LEU A 323 1.66 -78.97 -21.61
C LEU A 323 1.49 -78.80 -20.10
N ALA A 324 1.78 -79.84 -19.32
CA ALA A 324 1.75 -79.77 -17.85
C ALA A 324 2.84 -78.85 -17.28
N ALA A 325 4.05 -78.90 -17.84
CA ALA A 325 5.15 -77.99 -17.47
C ALA A 325 4.82 -76.53 -17.85
N GLN A 326 4.24 -76.31 -19.03
CA GLN A 326 3.77 -75.00 -19.46
C GLN A 326 2.62 -74.48 -18.58
N ALA A 327 1.69 -75.34 -18.18
CA ALA A 327 0.61 -74.97 -17.26
C ALA A 327 1.14 -74.61 -15.86
N HIS A 328 2.18 -75.30 -15.38
CA HIS A 328 2.84 -74.95 -14.12
C HIS A 328 3.60 -73.61 -14.22
N ALA A 329 4.35 -73.39 -15.31
CA ALA A 329 5.06 -72.14 -15.54
C ALA A 329 4.08 -70.95 -15.66
N LEU A 330 2.99 -71.10 -16.41
CA LEU A 330 1.94 -70.07 -16.52
C LEU A 330 1.23 -69.83 -15.18
N LYS A 331 1.14 -70.83 -14.31
CA LYS A 331 0.58 -70.67 -12.97
C LYS A 331 1.52 -69.89 -12.06
N GLU A 332 2.82 -70.20 -12.08
CA GLU A 332 3.84 -69.44 -11.35
C GLU A 332 3.93 -67.99 -11.84
N GLU A 333 3.82 -67.77 -13.15
CA GLU A 333 3.75 -66.45 -13.74
C GLU A 333 2.46 -65.71 -13.32
N ASN A 334 1.31 -66.40 -13.28
CA ASN A 334 0.06 -65.81 -12.79
C ASN A 334 0.14 -65.44 -11.30
N ASP A 335 0.76 -66.29 -10.48
CA ASP A 335 0.96 -66.05 -9.06
C ASP A 335 1.94 -64.88 -8.83
N SER A 336 3.00 -64.79 -9.63
CA SER A 336 3.94 -63.66 -9.65
C SER A 336 3.25 -62.35 -10.04
N LEU A 337 2.46 -62.36 -11.12
CA LEU A 337 1.71 -61.19 -11.59
C LEU A 337 0.64 -60.75 -10.56
N ARG A 338 0.02 -61.69 -9.84
CA ARG A 338 -0.90 -61.37 -8.74
C ARG A 338 -0.18 -60.66 -7.61
N TRP A 339 1.01 -61.14 -7.23
CA TRP A 339 1.81 -60.49 -6.19
C TRP A 339 2.28 -59.11 -6.61
N GLN A 340 2.65 -58.93 -7.88
CA GLN A 340 3.05 -57.64 -8.43
C GLN A 340 1.86 -56.67 -8.50
N LEU A 341 0.67 -57.13 -8.86
CA LEU A 341 -0.55 -56.33 -8.81
C LEU A 341 -0.94 -55.94 -7.38
N ASP A 342 -0.79 -56.84 -6.42
CA ASP A 342 -1.03 -56.51 -5.00
C ASP A 342 0.01 -55.52 -4.46
N ALA A 343 1.28 -55.61 -4.91
CA ALA A 343 2.31 -54.63 -4.60
C ALA A 343 1.97 -53.24 -5.17
N TYR A 344 1.63 -53.15 -6.46
CA TYR A 344 1.20 -51.89 -7.07
C TYR A 344 -0.09 -51.35 -6.46
N ARG A 345 -1.03 -52.22 -6.06
CA ARG A 345 -2.24 -51.82 -5.37
C ARG A 345 -1.91 -51.19 -4.00
N ASN A 346 -1.01 -51.81 -3.24
CA ASN A 346 -0.54 -51.26 -1.96
C ASN A 346 0.21 -49.94 -2.15
N GLU A 347 1.03 -49.83 -3.18
CA GLU A 347 1.76 -48.59 -3.50
C GLU A 347 0.80 -47.46 -3.89
N VAL A 348 -0.22 -47.74 -4.70
CA VAL A 348 -1.28 -46.76 -5.03
C VAL A 348 -2.09 -46.37 -3.79
N GLU A 349 -2.39 -47.31 -2.89
CA GLU A 349 -3.07 -47.02 -1.62
C GLU A 349 -2.21 -46.11 -0.73
N LEU A 350 -0.90 -46.36 -0.69
CA LEU A 350 0.08 -45.54 0.04
C LEU A 350 0.18 -44.13 -0.56
N LEU A 351 0.30 -44.02 -1.89
CA LEU A 351 0.34 -42.74 -2.60
C LEU A 351 -0.94 -41.93 -2.42
N LYS A 352 -2.11 -42.57 -2.40
CA LYS A 352 -3.39 -41.90 -2.08
C LYS A 352 -3.42 -41.42 -0.64
N GLN A 353 -2.87 -42.20 0.30
CA GLN A 353 -2.77 -41.80 1.70
C GLN A 353 -1.77 -40.66 1.91
N GLU A 354 -0.66 -40.65 1.17
CA GLU A 354 0.33 -39.57 1.16
C GLU A 354 -0.20 -38.31 0.51
N GLN A 355 -0.90 -38.38 -0.63
CA GLN A 355 -1.60 -37.22 -1.19
C GLN A 355 -2.65 -36.68 -0.21
N GLY A 356 -3.48 -37.55 0.35
CA GLY A 356 -4.51 -37.15 1.32
C GLY A 356 -3.91 -36.49 2.57
N LYS A 357 -2.73 -36.93 3.01
CA LYS A 357 -1.97 -36.28 4.08
C LYS A 357 -1.36 -34.96 3.61
N LEU A 358 -0.71 -34.92 2.46
CA LEU A 358 -0.04 -33.74 1.90
C LEU A 358 -1.02 -32.57 1.73
N TYR A 359 -2.18 -32.82 1.11
CA TYR A 359 -3.24 -31.80 0.95
C TYR A 359 -3.79 -31.31 2.30
N ARG A 360 -3.92 -32.18 3.31
CA ARG A 360 -4.31 -31.77 4.68
C ARG A 360 -3.22 -30.92 5.33
N THR A 361 -1.96 -31.35 5.25
CA THR A 361 -0.83 -30.63 5.85
C THR A 361 -0.57 -29.30 5.17
N GLU A 362 -0.66 -29.17 3.85
CA GLU A 362 -0.42 -27.88 3.19
C GLU A 362 -1.53 -26.87 3.51
N GLU A 363 -2.80 -27.29 3.51
CA GLU A 363 -3.91 -26.41 3.88
C GLU A 363 -3.88 -26.04 5.38
N ASP A 364 -3.46 -26.96 6.26
CA ASP A 364 -3.28 -26.66 7.69
C ASP A 364 -2.04 -25.80 7.94
N HIS A 365 -0.92 -26.01 7.22
CA HIS A 365 0.31 -25.23 7.39
C HIS A 365 0.14 -23.79 6.90
N THR A 366 -0.62 -23.59 5.82
CA THR A 366 -0.96 -22.25 5.31
C THR A 366 -1.91 -21.51 6.26
N LYS A 367 -2.92 -22.19 6.80
CA LYS A 367 -3.81 -21.64 7.84
C LYS A 367 -3.03 -21.31 9.13
N ASP A 368 -2.15 -22.19 9.58
CA ASP A 368 -1.30 -21.96 10.77
C ASP A 368 -0.32 -20.80 10.57
N GLN A 369 0.28 -20.67 9.38
CA GLN A 369 1.12 -19.51 9.05
C GLN A 369 0.30 -18.21 9.08
N GLN A 370 -0.88 -18.18 8.46
CA GLN A 370 -1.78 -17.02 8.50
C GLN A 370 -2.19 -16.67 9.94
N LEU A 371 -2.47 -17.67 10.77
CA LEU A 371 -2.87 -17.48 12.17
C LEU A 371 -1.71 -16.95 13.02
N ARG A 372 -0.48 -17.42 12.80
CA ARG A 372 0.73 -16.86 13.44
C ARG A 372 0.99 -15.41 13.04
N PHE A 373 0.83 -15.06 11.76
CA PHE A 373 0.95 -13.66 11.32
C PHE A 373 -0.10 -12.77 11.99
N LEU A 374 -1.36 -13.22 12.06
CA LEU A 374 -2.42 -12.46 12.73
C LEU A 374 -2.13 -12.30 14.23
N GLN A 375 -1.63 -13.35 14.88
CA GLN A 375 -1.29 -13.34 16.30
C GLN A 375 -0.14 -12.38 16.59
N GLN A 376 0.89 -12.36 15.74
CA GLN A 376 2.02 -11.43 15.84
C GLN A 376 1.57 -9.97 15.60
N ALA A 377 0.67 -9.74 14.64
CA ALA A 377 0.09 -8.42 14.39
C ALA A 377 -0.74 -7.92 15.58
N MET A 378 -1.58 -8.78 16.17
CA MET A 378 -2.34 -8.43 17.39
C MET A 378 -1.43 -8.12 18.57
N GLN A 379 -0.36 -8.90 18.77
CA GLN A 379 0.59 -8.67 19.85
C GLN A 379 1.33 -7.33 19.68
N GLY A 380 1.71 -6.98 18.44
CA GLY A 380 2.28 -5.68 18.11
C GLY A 380 1.32 -4.52 18.39
N MET A 381 0.05 -4.66 17.98
CA MET A 381 -0.97 -3.65 18.26
C MET A 381 -1.24 -3.49 19.77
N GLN A 382 -1.22 -4.58 20.52
CA GLN A 382 -1.37 -4.55 21.98
C GLN A 382 -0.21 -3.82 22.66
N GLN A 383 1.04 -4.04 22.21
CA GLN A 383 2.20 -3.30 22.71
C GLN A 383 2.11 -1.80 22.38
N GLN A 384 1.66 -1.46 21.18
CA GLN A 384 1.49 -0.06 20.78
C GLN A 384 0.40 0.64 21.62
N LEU A 385 -0.70 -0.04 21.93
CA LEU A 385 -1.74 0.47 22.82
C LEU A 385 -1.23 0.71 24.24
N LEU A 386 -0.43 -0.22 24.79
CA LEU A 386 0.20 -0.04 26.10
C LEU A 386 1.16 1.15 26.11
N SER A 387 1.97 1.31 25.05
CA SER A 387 2.87 2.45 24.90
C SER A 387 2.10 3.78 24.84
N LEU A 388 1.01 3.84 24.07
CA LEU A 388 0.16 5.03 23.99
C LEU A 388 -0.50 5.36 25.33
N GLN A 389 -0.94 4.34 26.07
CA GLN A 389 -1.53 4.51 27.39
C GLN A 389 -0.52 5.10 28.39
N GLU A 390 0.73 4.63 28.35
CA GLU A 390 1.80 5.18 29.18
C GLU A 390 2.16 6.62 28.80
N GLU A 391 2.17 6.94 27.50
CA GLU A 391 2.41 8.30 27.01
C GLU A 391 1.28 9.27 27.43
N CYS A 392 0.02 8.83 27.35
CA CYS A 392 -1.13 9.59 27.85
C CYS A 392 -1.00 9.87 29.35
N ARG A 393 -0.66 8.84 30.15
CA ARG A 393 -0.44 9.00 31.60
C ARG A 393 0.67 9.99 31.91
N LYS A 394 1.76 9.98 31.12
CA LYS A 394 2.86 10.94 31.26
C LYS A 394 2.40 12.37 30.97
N LYS A 395 1.62 12.57 29.90
CA LYS A 395 1.06 13.89 29.55
C LYS A 395 0.07 14.40 30.60
N GLU A 396 -0.71 13.53 31.22
CA GLU A 396 -1.60 13.88 32.34
C GLU A 396 -0.81 14.41 33.56
N LEU A 397 0.28 13.74 33.93
CA LEU A 397 1.15 14.20 35.02
C LEU A 397 1.83 15.54 34.72
N GLU A 398 2.26 15.73 33.47
CA GLU A 398 2.85 16.99 33.04
C GLU A 398 1.83 18.14 33.04
N LEU A 399 0.59 17.87 32.63
CA LEU A 399 -0.50 18.83 32.69
C LEU A 399 -0.80 19.26 34.14
N GLU A 400 -0.75 18.34 35.09
CA GLU A 400 -0.98 18.65 36.50
C GLU A 400 0.16 19.52 37.07
N ARG A 401 1.42 19.21 36.72
CA ARG A 401 2.57 20.06 37.09
C ARG A 401 2.41 21.49 36.54
N VAL A 402 1.98 21.63 35.29
CA VAL A 402 1.75 22.94 34.67
C VAL A 402 0.60 23.70 35.35
N LYS A 403 -0.44 23.01 35.83
CA LYS A 403 -1.52 23.66 36.62
C LYS A 403 -1.02 24.16 37.97
N ASP A 404 -0.17 23.39 38.64
CA ASP A 404 0.43 23.78 39.92
C ASP A 404 1.34 25.00 39.74
N GLU A 405 2.21 24.99 38.72
CA GLU A 405 3.05 26.12 38.35
C GLU A 405 2.22 27.36 38.02
N LYS A 406 1.14 27.20 37.22
CA LYS A 406 0.21 28.30 36.93
C LYS A 406 -0.45 28.85 38.19
N SER A 407 -0.85 27.99 39.12
CA SER A 407 -1.47 28.40 40.38
C SER A 407 -0.49 29.17 41.28
N GLN A 408 0.78 28.75 41.32
CA GLN A 408 1.84 29.47 42.02
C GLN A 408 2.13 30.85 41.39
N VAL A 409 2.23 30.92 40.06
CA VAL A 409 2.41 32.20 39.36
C VAL A 409 1.23 33.13 39.60
N GLN A 410 0.01 32.59 39.60
CA GLN A 410 -1.20 33.37 39.84
C GLN A 410 -1.29 33.89 41.29
N SER A 411 -0.84 33.11 42.28
CA SER A 411 -0.76 33.58 43.67
C SER A 411 0.30 34.69 43.82
N LEU A 412 1.47 34.54 43.21
CA LEU A 412 2.53 35.56 43.18
C LEU A 412 2.06 36.86 42.51
N LEU A 413 1.35 36.76 41.39
CA LEU A 413 0.74 37.92 40.72
C LEU A 413 -0.28 38.63 41.62
N THR A 414 -1.06 37.88 42.40
CA THR A 414 -2.04 38.45 43.34
C THR A 414 -1.32 39.22 44.46
N VAL A 415 -0.28 38.63 45.05
CA VAL A 415 0.55 39.31 46.07
C VAL A 415 1.23 40.57 45.53
N LEU A 416 1.75 40.53 44.30
CA LEU A 416 2.35 41.71 43.66
C LEU A 416 1.31 42.79 43.38
N LYS A 417 0.09 42.41 42.98
CA LYS A 417 -1.03 43.34 42.74
C LYS A 417 -1.52 43.98 44.05
N GLU A 418 -1.56 43.23 45.14
CA GLU A 418 -1.86 43.75 46.48
C GLU A 418 -0.78 44.72 46.97
N LYS A 419 0.51 44.40 46.77
CA LYS A 419 1.62 45.33 47.07
C LYS A 419 1.55 46.62 46.25
N LEU A 420 1.15 46.53 44.97
CA LEU A 420 0.93 47.71 44.12
C LEU A 420 -0.27 48.55 44.59
N ASN A 421 -1.36 47.92 45.02
CA ASN A 421 -2.52 48.61 45.57
C ASN A 421 -2.22 49.27 46.93
N TYR A 422 -1.43 48.64 47.79
CA TYR A 422 -0.94 49.28 49.03
C TYR A 422 -0.05 50.48 48.72
N ARG A 423 0.84 50.38 47.73
CA ARG A 423 1.72 51.48 47.31
C ARG A 423 0.97 52.63 46.61
N ASN A 424 -0.16 52.36 45.94
CA ASN A 424 -1.05 53.38 45.38
C ASN A 424 -1.97 54.03 46.43
N ASN A 425 -2.25 53.37 47.56
CA ASN A 425 -3.04 53.93 48.66
C ASN A 425 -2.21 54.81 49.62
N GLU A 426 -0.88 54.78 49.56
CA GLU A 426 0.03 55.68 50.30
C GLU A 426 0.49 56.90 49.48
N THR A 427 -0.03 57.10 48.27
CA THR A 427 0.28 58.28 47.42
C THR A 427 -0.99 59.00 46.94
N ASN A 428 -1.91 59.28 47.87
CA ASN A 428 -2.80 60.43 47.74
C ASN A 428 -2.13 61.64 48.41
N GLY A 429 -1.30 62.34 47.64
CA GLY A 429 -0.66 63.56 48.08
C GLY A 429 0.28 64.11 47.02
N THR A 430 -0.17 65.19 46.38
CA THR A 430 0.60 66.16 45.58
C THR A 430 1.08 65.75 44.17
N ASP A 431 0.38 66.32 43.18
CA ASP A 431 0.87 66.65 41.83
C ASP A 431 2.24 67.33 41.88
N THR A 432 3.20 66.94 41.05
CA THR A 432 3.53 67.59 39.75
C THR A 432 4.85 67.03 39.18
N HIS A 433 4.81 66.67 37.89
CA HIS A 433 5.88 66.65 36.87
C HIS A 433 7.08 65.64 36.89
N ARG A 434 7.23 65.03 35.70
CA ARG A 434 8.46 64.60 34.99
C ARG A 434 9.26 63.44 35.58
N ASN A 435 9.44 62.40 34.78
CA ASN A 435 10.66 61.58 34.82
C ASN A 435 11.01 61.06 33.43
N ASP A 436 12.10 61.58 32.89
CA ASP A 436 13.11 60.80 32.18
C ASP A 436 13.70 59.77 33.15
N THR A 437 13.94 58.53 32.71
CA THR A 437 15.22 57.81 32.88
C THR A 437 15.17 56.36 32.36
N ASN A 438 16.14 56.06 31.50
CA ASN A 438 17.03 54.89 31.53
C ASN A 438 16.48 53.50 31.86
N GLY A 439 16.31 52.71 30.81
CA GLY A 439 17.32 51.73 30.38
C GLY A 439 17.77 50.65 31.38
N PHE A 440 17.31 49.42 31.16
CA PHE A 440 18.15 48.23 31.36
C PHE A 440 17.79 47.17 30.30
N SER A 441 18.71 46.99 29.36
CA SER A 441 18.68 45.98 28.30
C SER A 441 19.38 44.72 28.80
N LEU A 442 18.75 43.57 28.66
CA LEU A 442 19.37 42.25 28.75
C LEU A 442 18.76 41.36 27.68
N SER A 443 19.55 41.16 26.63
CA SER A 443 19.31 40.30 25.49
C SER A 443 19.50 38.82 25.86
N VAL A 444 18.55 37.97 25.49
CA VAL A 444 18.82 36.59 25.07
C VAL A 444 17.99 36.34 23.83
N GLY A 445 18.68 36.14 22.71
CA GLY A 445 18.07 35.89 21.41
C GLY A 445 17.71 34.43 21.19
N ALA A 446 16.72 34.21 20.35
CA ALA A 446 16.65 33.07 19.46
C ALA A 446 15.98 33.57 18.17
N GLN A 447 16.79 33.69 17.12
CA GLN A 447 16.36 33.96 15.76
C GLN A 447 15.67 32.71 15.22
N ASP A 448 14.40 32.82 14.83
CA ASP A 448 13.79 31.99 13.80
C ASP A 448 13.67 32.83 12.54
N THR A 449 14.56 32.59 11.59
CA THR A 449 14.38 33.02 10.20
C THR A 449 14.59 31.83 9.29
N HIS A 450 13.48 31.42 8.68
CA HIS A 450 13.41 30.56 7.51
C HIS A 450 14.39 30.99 6.41
N THR A 451 15.16 30.03 5.91
CA THR A 451 15.67 30.06 4.54
C THR A 451 15.41 28.71 3.87
N ASN A 452 14.64 28.79 2.80
CA ASN A 452 14.27 27.74 1.88
C ASN A 452 15.38 27.61 0.83
N GLU A 453 16.08 26.49 0.76
CA GLU A 453 16.85 26.09 -0.43
C GLU A 453 16.76 24.58 -0.64
N GLY A 454 16.39 24.21 -1.87
CA GLY A 454 16.24 22.84 -2.30
C GLY A 454 17.58 22.09 -2.33
N ARG A 455 17.60 20.94 -1.68
CA ARG A 455 18.53 19.85 -1.98
C ARG A 455 17.79 18.54 -1.78
N ALA A 456 17.79 17.71 -2.83
CA ALA A 456 17.36 16.33 -2.75
C ALA A 456 18.13 15.64 -1.61
N SER A 457 17.41 15.22 -0.57
CA SER A 457 18.00 14.41 0.50
C SER A 457 18.38 13.04 -0.07
N ILE A 458 19.68 12.84 -0.26
CA ILE A 458 20.26 11.50 -0.38
C ILE A 458 20.00 10.81 0.96
N ILE A 459 19.16 9.78 0.92
CA ILE A 459 18.88 8.92 2.08
C ILE A 459 20.20 8.22 2.44
N SER A 460 20.80 8.60 3.56
CA SER A 460 21.93 7.88 4.13
C SER A 460 21.41 6.56 4.71
N LEU A 461 21.68 5.46 4.00
CA LEU A 461 21.43 4.10 4.45
C LEU A 461 22.36 3.82 5.63
N LYS A 462 21.81 3.54 6.81
CA LYS A 462 22.58 3.37 8.05
C LYS A 462 22.84 1.91 8.40
N THR A 463 22.18 0.98 7.72
CA THR A 463 22.37 -0.46 7.98
C THR A 463 22.38 -1.31 6.70
N GLU A 464 23.12 -2.41 6.76
CA GLU A 464 23.20 -3.42 5.69
C GLU A 464 21.82 -3.99 5.31
N LYS A 465 20.92 -4.10 6.28
CA LYS A 465 19.53 -4.54 6.08
C LYS A 465 18.70 -3.55 5.26
N GLU A 466 18.92 -2.25 5.42
CA GLU A 466 18.24 -1.22 4.62
C GLU A 466 18.74 -1.24 3.17
N ALA A 467 20.05 -1.45 2.97
CA ALA A 467 20.63 -1.58 1.63
C ALA A 467 20.11 -2.82 0.88
N LEU A 468 19.99 -3.95 1.58
CA LEU A 468 19.43 -5.18 1.01
C LEU A 468 17.95 -5.00 0.63
N LEU A 469 17.17 -4.34 1.48
CA LEU A 469 15.75 -4.06 1.22
C LEU A 469 15.57 -3.15 -0.01
N VAL A 470 16.40 -2.12 -0.15
CA VAL A 470 16.39 -1.25 -1.34
C VAL A 470 16.82 -2.02 -2.59
N GLY A 471 17.83 -2.89 -2.49
CA GLY A 471 18.25 -3.76 -3.59
C GLY A 471 17.13 -4.69 -4.07
N ILE A 472 16.40 -5.31 -3.15
CA ILE A 472 15.25 -6.16 -3.48
C ILE A 472 14.14 -5.32 -4.13
N ILE A 473 13.79 -4.16 -3.57
CA ILE A 473 12.75 -3.28 -4.12
C ILE A 473 13.11 -2.81 -5.54
N ALA A 474 14.38 -2.52 -5.81
CA ALA A 474 14.86 -2.12 -7.13
C ALA A 474 14.78 -3.24 -8.18
N THR A 475 14.82 -4.52 -7.79
CA THR A 475 14.65 -5.63 -8.75
C THR A 475 13.21 -5.81 -9.25
N PHE A 476 12.22 -5.31 -8.50
CA PHE A 476 10.80 -5.40 -8.86
C PHE A 476 10.25 -4.13 -9.51
N LEU A 477 10.99 -3.03 -9.46
CA LEU A 477 10.68 -1.78 -10.16
C LEU A 477 11.64 -1.66 -11.35
N HIS A 478 11.20 -2.04 -12.55
CA HIS A 478 11.89 -1.62 -13.77
C HIS A 478 11.84 -0.08 -13.85
N VAL A 479 12.95 0.57 -13.49
CA VAL A 479 13.27 1.96 -13.84
C VAL A 479 14.35 1.93 -14.90
#